data_AF-A0A838PZU3-F1
#
_entry.id   AF-A0A838PZU3-F1
#
_cell.length_a   1.000
_cell.length_b   1.000
_cell.length_c   1.000
_cell.angle_alpha   90.00
_cell.angle_beta   90.00
_cell.angle_gamma   90.00
#
_symmetry.space_group_name_H-M   'P 1'
#
loop_
_entity.id
_entity.type
_entity.pdbx_description
1 polymer ?
#
loop_
_entity_poly.entity_id
_entity_poly.type
_entity_poly.pdbx_seq_one_letter_code
_entity_poly.pdbx_strand_id
1 'polypeptide(L)'
;MTVEERQARVAAALAAKGNGGAAGGGNGAPTRFAGQDHTHRLLAMVPPDGIQQIRSKQEDKVYVWPHLIASEFIALLAMTLLITVLSVLPAFPLRELANPNITPNPSKAPWYFLGLQELLRYFHPMIAGVTIPGIVGLLGLMMIPYLDRNPSVRPDNRRTAITLMTFFLLGAGMMTLVGSFFRGPGFNWVWPWVDGLFFEL
;
A
#
# COMPACT_ATOMS: atom_id res chain seq x y z
N MET A 1 -3.09 48.72 -50.42
CA MET A 1 -2.28 48.94 -49.22
C MET A 1 -0.84 48.56 -49.51
N THR A 2 -0.05 49.56 -49.86
CA THR A 2 1.38 49.40 -50.15
C THR A 2 2.14 49.10 -48.85
N VAL A 3 3.37 48.61 -48.96
CA VAL A 3 4.19 48.19 -47.80
C VAL A 3 4.51 49.38 -46.90
N GLU A 4 4.69 50.56 -47.49
CA GLU A 4 5.00 51.81 -46.79
C GLU A 4 3.82 52.27 -45.91
N GLU A 5 2.59 52.14 -46.39
CA GLU A 5 1.38 52.48 -45.60
C GLU A 5 1.22 51.57 -44.37
N ARG A 6 1.66 50.31 -44.46
CA ARG A 6 1.65 49.38 -43.32
C ARG A 6 2.73 49.71 -42.31
N GLN A 7 3.93 50.07 -42.76
CA GLN A 7 5.02 50.47 -41.88
C GLN A 7 4.71 51.77 -41.14
N ALA A 8 4.09 52.74 -41.82
CA ALA A 8 3.63 53.98 -41.19
C ALA A 8 2.57 53.74 -40.10
N ARG A 9 1.63 52.81 -40.34
CA ARG A 9 0.60 52.44 -39.33
C ARG A 9 1.19 51.68 -38.14
N VAL A 10 2.18 50.81 -38.37
CA VAL A 10 2.87 50.08 -37.29
C VAL A 10 3.73 51.04 -36.46
N ALA A 11 4.43 51.99 -37.10
CA ALA A 11 5.18 53.02 -36.41
C ALA A 11 4.26 53.93 -35.57
N ALA A 12 3.10 54.33 -36.11
CA ALA A 12 2.10 55.10 -35.38
C ALA A 12 1.52 54.33 -34.18
N ALA A 13 1.26 53.02 -34.32
CA ALA A 13 0.78 52.16 -33.25
C ALA A 13 1.82 51.95 -32.13
N LEU A 14 3.11 51.88 -32.48
CA LEU A 14 4.20 51.79 -31.51
C LEU A 14 4.42 53.11 -30.76
N ALA A 15 4.29 54.25 -31.45
CA ALA A 15 4.34 55.57 -30.82
C ALA A 15 3.17 55.79 -29.84
N ALA A 16 1.95 55.33 -30.20
CA ALA A 16 0.80 55.39 -29.31
C ALA A 16 0.98 54.55 -28.04
N LYS A 17 1.74 53.45 -28.12
CA LYS A 17 2.05 52.59 -26.97
C LYS A 17 3.13 53.17 -26.05
N GLY A 18 3.94 54.11 -26.54
CA GLY A 18 5.00 54.78 -25.77
C GLY A 18 4.52 55.85 -24.78
N ASN A 19 3.29 56.37 -24.95
CA ASN A 19 2.76 57.45 -24.10
C ASN A 19 1.74 56.98 -23.02
N GLY A 20 1.57 55.67 -22.83
CA GLY A 20 0.68 55.09 -21.82
C GLY A 20 1.41 54.70 -20.53
N GLY A 21 2.08 55.65 -19.88
CA GLY A 21 2.69 55.44 -18.58
C GLY A 21 1.70 55.70 -17.43
N ALA A 22 1.56 54.68 -16.58
CA ALA A 22 0.95 54.69 -15.24
C ALA A 22 -0.59 54.58 -15.13
N ALA A 23 -1.07 53.34 -14.92
CA ALA A 23 -1.83 52.92 -13.73
C ALA A 23 -2.54 51.58 -13.98
N GLY A 24 -2.47 50.65 -13.01
CA GLY A 24 -3.36 49.49 -12.93
C GLY A 24 -2.63 48.14 -12.94
N GLY A 25 -2.57 47.49 -11.77
CA GLY A 25 -1.86 46.25 -11.55
C GLY A 25 -2.45 45.01 -12.22
N GLY A 26 -1.62 43.96 -12.31
CA GLY A 26 -2.04 42.61 -12.68
C GLY A 26 -0.99 41.87 -13.51
N ASN A 27 -0.30 40.92 -12.87
CA ASN A 27 0.40 39.77 -13.46
C ASN A 27 1.35 40.03 -14.64
N GLY A 28 2.59 40.39 -14.32
CA GLY A 28 3.71 40.33 -15.27
C GLY A 28 4.14 38.90 -15.55
N ALA A 29 3.90 38.42 -16.77
CA ALA A 29 4.62 37.28 -17.33
C ALA A 29 6.13 37.56 -17.31
N PRO A 30 6.99 36.57 -17.01
CA PRO A 30 8.43 36.80 -17.03
C PRO A 30 8.86 37.12 -18.47
N THR A 31 9.45 38.29 -18.64
CA THR A 31 10.19 38.72 -19.83
C THR A 31 11.41 37.80 -20.01
N ARG A 32 11.18 36.56 -20.45
CA ARG A 32 12.24 35.53 -20.50
C ARG A 32 13.09 35.57 -21.76
N PHE A 33 12.84 36.52 -22.66
CA PHE A 33 13.49 36.59 -23.98
C PHE A 33 13.77 38.03 -24.46
N ALA A 34 14.08 38.95 -23.53
CA ALA A 34 14.59 40.26 -23.91
C ALA A 34 16.08 40.14 -24.27
N GLY A 35 16.41 40.15 -25.57
CA GLY A 35 17.79 40.28 -26.05
C GLY A 35 18.37 39.13 -26.90
N GLN A 36 17.60 38.57 -27.83
CA GLN A 36 18.17 37.70 -28.87
C GLN A 36 18.19 38.40 -30.23
N ASP A 37 19.39 38.68 -30.73
CA ASP A 37 19.72 39.51 -31.89
C ASP A 37 19.76 38.72 -33.23
N HIS A 38 19.05 37.60 -33.33
CA HIS A 38 19.06 36.77 -34.54
C HIS A 38 17.66 36.56 -35.12
N THR A 39 17.51 36.97 -36.37
CA THR A 39 16.29 37.02 -37.20
C THR A 39 15.85 35.62 -37.65
N HIS A 40 15.49 34.74 -36.71
CA HIS A 40 14.73 33.55 -37.06
C HIS A 40 13.26 33.95 -37.26
N ARG A 41 12.77 33.84 -38.49
CA ARG A 41 11.37 34.08 -38.86
C ARG A 41 10.48 33.14 -38.02
N LEU A 42 9.79 33.70 -37.03
CA LEU A 42 8.91 33.04 -36.07
C LEU A 42 7.67 32.44 -36.77
N LEU A 43 7.86 31.38 -37.53
CA LEU A 43 6.79 30.46 -37.92
C LEU A 43 6.52 29.56 -36.72
N ALA A 44 5.67 30.06 -35.82
CA ALA A 44 5.08 29.36 -34.68
C ALA A 44 6.03 28.39 -33.97
N MET A 45 6.86 28.93 -33.07
CA MET A 45 7.44 28.13 -31.99
C MET A 45 6.28 27.63 -31.13
N VAL A 46 5.78 26.43 -31.42
CA VAL A 46 4.89 25.70 -30.52
C VAL A 46 5.74 25.39 -29.28
N PRO A 47 5.37 25.91 -28.10
CA PRO A 47 6.03 25.51 -26.87
C PRO A 47 5.99 23.99 -26.81
N PRO A 48 7.12 23.29 -26.60
CA PRO A 48 7.12 21.86 -26.35
C PRO A 48 6.53 21.59 -24.95
N ASP A 49 5.30 22.03 -24.70
CA ASP A 49 4.51 21.59 -23.57
C ASP A 49 3.98 20.20 -23.92
N GLY A 50 4.70 19.16 -23.49
CA GLY A 50 4.05 17.88 -23.24
C GLY A 50 4.72 16.57 -23.68
N ILE A 51 6.03 16.50 -23.95
CA ILE A 51 6.65 15.19 -24.28
C ILE A 51 7.72 14.72 -23.30
N GLN A 52 8.33 15.61 -22.51
CA GLN A 52 9.21 15.16 -21.42
C GLN A 52 8.47 15.24 -20.10
N GLN A 53 7.62 14.24 -19.84
CA GLN A 53 7.40 13.86 -18.45
C GLN A 53 8.79 13.57 -17.89
N ILE A 54 9.27 14.43 -16.98
CA ILE A 54 10.50 14.21 -16.23
C ILE A 54 10.23 12.96 -15.43
N ARG A 55 10.55 11.80 -16.00
CA ARG A 55 10.32 10.50 -15.41
C ARG A 55 11.04 10.54 -14.07
N SER A 56 10.27 10.48 -12.99
CA SER A 56 10.78 10.42 -11.63
C SER A 56 11.91 9.39 -11.61
N LYS A 57 13.13 9.83 -11.31
CA LYS A 57 14.37 9.05 -11.12
C LYS A 57 14.32 7.67 -11.77
N GLN A 58 14.91 7.54 -12.95
CA GLN A 58 15.04 6.25 -13.64
C GLN A 58 15.63 5.22 -12.66
N GLU A 59 14.78 4.36 -12.11
CA GLU A 59 15.19 3.31 -11.18
C GLU A 59 16.16 2.39 -11.89
N ASP A 60 17.17 1.94 -11.15
CA ASP A 60 18.16 1.02 -11.69
C ASP A 60 17.49 -0.33 -11.96
N LYS A 61 17.22 -0.59 -13.23
CA LYS A 61 16.50 -1.78 -13.68
C LYS A 61 17.51 -2.82 -14.09
N VAL A 62 17.52 -3.92 -13.35
CA VAL A 62 18.37 -5.06 -13.62
C VAL A 62 17.55 -6.15 -14.31
N TYR A 63 18.19 -6.93 -15.19
CA TYR A 63 17.55 -8.08 -15.80
C TYR A 63 17.15 -9.13 -14.75
N VAL A 64 15.92 -9.65 -14.89
CA VAL A 64 15.33 -10.69 -14.03
C VAL A 64 16.24 -11.91 -13.94
N TRP A 65 16.77 -12.33 -15.09
CA TRP A 65 17.81 -13.34 -15.18
C TRP A 65 19.17 -12.67 -15.37
N PRO A 66 20.23 -13.07 -14.65
CA PRO A 66 20.28 -14.07 -13.58
C PRO A 66 19.96 -13.52 -12.18
N HIS A 67 19.92 -12.20 -11.99
CA HIS A 67 20.01 -11.56 -10.68
C HIS A 67 18.84 -11.87 -9.73
N LEU A 68 17.60 -11.71 -10.20
CA LEU A 68 16.42 -11.96 -9.37
C LEU A 68 16.24 -13.46 -9.13
N ILE A 69 16.27 -14.25 -10.20
CA ILE A 69 16.02 -15.70 -10.13
C ILE A 69 17.04 -16.43 -9.26
N ALA A 70 18.32 -16.04 -9.31
CA ALA A 70 19.33 -16.64 -8.43
C ALA A 70 19.03 -16.36 -6.95
N SER A 71 18.65 -15.12 -6.60
CA SER A 71 18.32 -14.75 -5.22
C SER A 71 17.06 -15.45 -4.71
N GLU A 72 16.02 -15.56 -5.54
CA GLU A 72 14.78 -16.26 -5.21
C GLU A 72 15.00 -17.77 -5.06
N PHE A 73 15.84 -18.37 -5.91
CA PHE A 73 16.17 -19.79 -5.81
C PHE A 73 16.92 -20.11 -4.51
N ILE A 74 17.87 -19.27 -4.10
CA ILE A 74 18.56 -19.41 -2.81
C ILE A 74 17.56 -19.27 -1.65
N ALA A 75 16.65 -18.28 -1.71
CA ALA A 75 15.61 -18.12 -0.69
C ALA A 75 14.66 -19.32 -0.63
N LEU A 76 14.31 -19.93 -1.78
CA LEU A 76 13.49 -21.13 -1.85
C LEU A 76 14.20 -22.33 -1.21
N LEU A 77 15.48 -22.54 -1.53
CA LEU A 77 16.27 -23.61 -0.91
C LEU A 77 16.40 -23.41 0.61
N ALA A 78 16.64 -22.17 1.06
CA ALA A 78 16.70 -21.84 2.48
C ALA A 78 15.37 -22.08 3.18
N MET A 79 14.24 -21.70 2.57
CA MET A 79 12.91 -21.92 3.12
C MET A 79 12.56 -23.41 3.17
N THR A 80 12.93 -24.16 2.13
CA THR A 80 12.73 -25.62 2.07
C THR A 80 13.51 -26.31 3.17
N LEU A 81 14.79 -25.96 3.32
CA LEU A 81 15.64 -26.47 4.39
C LEU A 81 15.06 -26.12 5.78
N LEU A 82 14.62 -24.87 5.97
CA LEU A 82 13.99 -24.43 7.23
C LEU A 82 12.77 -25.30 7.57
N ILE A 83 11.84 -25.50 6.62
CA ILE A 83 10.64 -26.31 6.82
C ILE A 83 11.02 -27.78 7.07
N THR A 84 11.99 -28.34 6.33
CA THR A 84 12.46 -29.71 6.54
C THR A 84 13.07 -29.90 7.92
N VAL A 85 13.91 -28.97 8.38
CA VAL A 85 14.51 -29.01 9.72
C VAL A 85 13.43 -28.89 10.81
N LEU A 86 12.48 -27.97 10.65
CA LEU A 86 11.35 -27.82 11.58
C LEU A 86 10.40 -29.02 11.59
N SER A 87 10.37 -29.82 10.52
CA SER A 87 9.58 -31.05 10.44
C SER A 87 10.25 -32.23 11.16
N VAL A 88 11.58 -32.32 11.10
CA VAL A 88 12.32 -33.48 11.65
C VAL A 88 12.65 -33.32 13.14
N LEU A 89 12.87 -32.10 13.64
CA LEU A 89 13.34 -31.88 15.01
C LEU A 89 12.26 -32.11 16.10
N PRO A 90 11.02 -31.58 15.98
CA PRO A 90 10.01 -31.75 17.00
C PRO A 90 9.25 -33.06 16.81
N ALA A 91 9.21 -33.89 17.86
CA ALA A 91 8.35 -35.07 17.87
C ALA A 91 6.89 -34.62 18.10
N PHE A 92 6.11 -34.48 17.02
CA PHE A 92 4.67 -34.26 17.13
C PHE A 92 3.96 -35.61 17.28
N PRO A 93 3.41 -35.95 18.46
CA PRO A 93 2.69 -37.19 18.63
C PRO A 93 1.44 -37.17 17.74
N LEU A 94 1.24 -38.24 16.97
CA LEU A 94 0.00 -38.43 16.23
C LEU A 94 -1.17 -38.55 17.23
N ARG A 95 -2.28 -37.88 16.94
CA ARG A 95 -3.51 -38.02 17.73
C ARG A 95 -4.15 -39.38 17.50
N GLU A 96 -5.03 -39.78 18.42
CA GLU A 96 -5.85 -40.97 18.28
C GLU A 96 -6.76 -40.89 17.05
N LEU A 97 -7.20 -42.04 16.56
CA LEU A 97 -8.15 -42.13 15.45
C LEU A 97 -9.43 -41.35 15.78
N ALA A 98 -9.94 -40.60 14.79
CA ALA A 98 -11.11 -39.75 14.98
C ALA A 98 -12.33 -40.56 15.43
N ASN A 99 -12.93 -40.18 16.57
CA ASN A 99 -14.16 -40.76 17.09
C ASN A 99 -15.28 -39.70 17.07
N PRO A 100 -16.33 -39.86 16.25
CA PRO A 100 -17.45 -38.91 16.18
C PRO A 100 -18.21 -38.73 17.50
N ASN A 101 -18.13 -39.69 18.43
CA ASN A 101 -18.83 -39.64 19.71
C ASN A 101 -18.05 -38.89 20.81
N ILE A 102 -16.78 -38.51 20.56
CA ILE A 102 -15.93 -37.86 21.55
C ILE A 102 -15.36 -36.58 20.95
N THR A 103 -15.68 -35.43 21.54
CA THR A 103 -15.05 -34.16 21.19
C THR A 103 -13.80 -33.96 22.06
N PRO A 104 -12.61 -33.78 21.45
CA PRO A 104 -11.39 -33.55 22.21
C PRO A 104 -11.49 -32.24 23.00
N ASN A 105 -10.96 -32.24 24.23
CA ASN A 105 -10.92 -31.07 25.09
C ASN A 105 -9.48 -30.86 25.56
N PRO A 106 -8.79 -29.79 25.17
CA PRO A 106 -9.28 -28.57 24.50
C PRO A 106 -9.44 -28.71 22.97
N SER A 107 -10.59 -28.26 22.44
CA SER A 107 -10.79 -28.11 20.99
C SER A 107 -10.27 -26.74 20.53
N LYS A 108 -8.95 -26.65 20.27
CA LYS A 108 -8.33 -25.46 19.66
C LYS A 108 -8.26 -25.59 18.16
N ALA A 109 -8.60 -24.51 17.45
CA ALA A 109 -8.43 -24.39 16.02
C ALA A 109 -6.93 -24.23 15.66
N PRO A 110 -6.55 -24.48 14.40
CA PRO A 110 -5.21 -24.14 13.92
C PRO A 110 -4.87 -22.67 14.18
N TRP A 111 -3.59 -22.35 14.37
CA TRP A 111 -3.12 -21.04 14.82
C TRP A 111 -3.58 -19.85 13.96
N TYR A 112 -3.73 -20.05 12.64
CA TYR A 112 -4.23 -19.03 11.71
C TYR A 112 -5.74 -18.76 11.86
N PHE A 113 -6.48 -19.63 12.54
CA PHE A 113 -7.90 -19.44 12.89
C PHE A 113 -8.14 -19.21 14.39
N LEU A 114 -7.11 -19.28 15.25
CA LEU A 114 -7.28 -19.08 16.69
C LEU A 114 -7.85 -17.71 17.04
N GLY A 115 -7.40 -16.65 16.35
CA GLY A 115 -7.98 -15.32 16.54
C GLY A 115 -9.48 -15.28 16.19
N LEU A 116 -9.90 -15.99 15.14
CA LEU A 116 -11.31 -16.11 14.77
C LEU A 116 -12.10 -16.92 15.81
N GLN A 117 -11.53 -18.00 16.33
CA GLN A 117 -12.14 -18.80 17.39
C GLN A 117 -12.33 -17.98 18.68
N GLU A 118 -11.35 -17.16 19.02
CA GLU A 118 -11.45 -16.24 20.16
C GLU A 118 -12.56 -15.20 19.94
N LEU A 119 -12.73 -14.69 18.72
CA LEU A 119 -13.85 -13.80 18.37
C LEU A 119 -15.22 -14.49 18.50
N LEU A 120 -15.32 -15.77 18.11
CA LEU A 120 -16.53 -16.59 18.22
C LEU A 120 -16.97 -16.81 19.67
N ARG A 121 -16.08 -16.64 20.65
CA ARG A 121 -16.45 -16.70 22.07
C ARG A 121 -17.26 -15.48 22.52
N TYR A 122 -17.02 -14.32 21.93
CA TYR A 122 -17.63 -13.05 22.35
C TYR A 122 -18.86 -12.66 21.54
N PHE A 123 -18.92 -13.06 20.28
CA PHE A 123 -20.01 -12.67 19.37
C PHE A 123 -20.86 -13.87 18.96
N HIS A 124 -22.08 -13.57 18.51
CA HIS A 124 -22.94 -14.58 17.89
C HIS A 124 -22.23 -15.26 16.70
N PRO A 125 -22.33 -16.59 16.52
CA PRO A 125 -21.58 -17.32 15.49
C PRO A 125 -21.73 -16.77 14.08
N MET A 126 -22.93 -16.29 13.70
CA MET A 126 -23.15 -15.67 12.39
C MET A 126 -22.31 -14.40 12.19
N ILE A 127 -22.16 -13.58 13.24
CA ILE A 127 -21.44 -12.32 13.15
C ILE A 127 -19.93 -12.58 13.11
N ALA A 128 -19.42 -13.36 14.07
CA ALA A 128 -18.00 -13.64 14.16
C ALA A 128 -17.49 -14.57 13.06
N GLY A 129 -18.25 -15.60 12.69
CA GLY A 129 -17.81 -16.61 11.72
C GLY A 129 -18.06 -16.25 10.26
N VAL A 130 -19.12 -15.49 9.96
CA VAL A 130 -19.54 -15.20 8.57
C VAL A 130 -19.43 -13.72 8.25
N THR A 131 -20.09 -12.86 9.04
CA THR A 131 -20.18 -11.43 8.73
C THR A 131 -18.82 -10.74 8.80
N ILE A 132 -18.05 -10.93 9.87
CA ILE A 132 -16.76 -10.25 10.05
C ILE A 132 -15.72 -10.76 9.02
N PRO A 133 -15.48 -12.07 8.85
CA PRO A 133 -14.53 -12.56 7.86
C PRO A 133 -14.98 -12.28 6.42
N GLY A 134 -16.28 -12.39 6.14
CA GLY A 134 -16.84 -12.19 4.81
C GLY A 134 -16.90 -10.73 4.40
N ILE A 135 -17.50 -9.87 5.23
CA ILE A 135 -17.71 -8.45 4.90
C ILE A 135 -16.46 -7.63 5.20
N VAL A 136 -15.92 -7.71 6.41
CA VAL A 136 -14.78 -6.85 6.81
C VAL A 136 -13.47 -7.41 6.27
N GLY A 137 -13.29 -8.74 6.33
CA GLY A 137 -12.12 -9.40 5.76
C GLY A 137 -12.15 -9.38 4.23
N LEU A 138 -12.96 -10.23 3.61
CA LEU A 138 -12.91 -10.44 2.16
C LEU A 138 -13.37 -9.21 1.36
N LEU A 139 -14.61 -8.75 1.56
CA LEU A 139 -15.16 -7.63 0.79
C LEU A 139 -14.45 -6.31 1.14
N GLY A 140 -14.12 -6.10 2.41
CA GLY A 140 -13.36 -4.94 2.87
C GLY A 140 -12.00 -4.85 2.20
N LEU A 141 -11.23 -5.95 2.16
CA LEU A 141 -9.94 -5.98 1.47
C LEU A 141 -10.08 -5.79 -0.05
N MET A 142 -11.09 -6.41 -0.68
CA MET A 142 -11.38 -6.18 -2.11
C MET A 142 -11.76 -4.74 -2.42
N MET A 143 -12.35 -4.02 -1.45
CA MET A 143 -12.77 -2.63 -1.61
C MET A 143 -11.64 -1.62 -1.37
N ILE A 144 -10.51 -2.03 -0.78
CA ILE A 144 -9.33 -1.16 -0.53
C ILE A 144 -8.92 -0.33 -1.76
N PRO A 145 -8.71 -0.89 -2.97
CA PRO A 145 -8.30 -0.08 -4.13
C PRO A 145 -9.32 0.98 -4.55
N TYR A 146 -10.58 0.84 -4.16
CA TYR A 146 -11.64 1.82 -4.47
C TYR A 146 -11.82 2.88 -3.37
N LEU A 147 -11.51 2.51 -2.13
CA LEU A 147 -11.65 3.38 -0.95
C LEU A 147 -10.39 4.23 -0.74
N ASP A 148 -9.21 3.69 -1.02
CA ASP A 148 -7.94 4.41 -0.92
C ASP A 148 -7.65 5.23 -2.19
N ARG A 149 -8.06 6.50 -2.17
CA ARG A 149 -7.85 7.44 -3.27
C ARG A 149 -6.52 8.20 -3.19
N ASN A 150 -5.61 7.83 -2.29
CA ASN A 150 -4.38 8.59 -2.11
C ASN A 150 -3.42 8.40 -3.30
N PRO A 151 -3.07 9.47 -4.05
CA PRO A 151 -2.25 9.37 -5.26
C PRO A 151 -0.77 9.02 -4.98
N SER A 152 -0.31 9.16 -3.73
CA SER A 152 1.06 8.83 -3.35
C SER A 152 1.14 7.43 -2.74
N VAL A 153 2.06 6.60 -3.24
CA VAL A 153 2.37 5.27 -2.67
C VAL A 153 3.42 5.31 -1.55
N ARG A 154 4.01 6.49 -1.29
CA ARG A 154 5.08 6.64 -0.30
C ARG A 154 4.55 6.40 1.12
N PRO A 155 5.23 5.61 1.96
CA PRO A 155 4.81 5.35 3.34
C PRO A 155 4.59 6.64 4.15
N ASP A 156 5.45 7.64 3.94
CA ASP A 156 5.40 8.94 4.64
C ASP A 156 4.06 9.67 4.46
N ASN A 157 3.42 9.48 3.30
CA ASN A 157 2.16 10.12 2.91
C ASN A 157 0.94 9.26 3.23
N ARG A 158 1.13 8.07 3.84
CA ARG A 158 0.08 7.09 4.16
C ARG A 158 0.00 6.76 5.64
N ARG A 159 0.47 7.67 6.53
CA ARG A 159 0.56 7.42 7.98
C ARG A 159 -0.75 6.95 8.59
N THR A 160 -1.89 7.52 8.19
CA THR A 160 -3.22 7.11 8.69
C THR A 160 -3.56 5.67 8.32
N ALA A 161 -3.40 5.30 7.05
CA ALA A 161 -3.64 3.94 6.56
C ALA A 161 -2.70 2.92 7.21
N ILE A 162 -1.41 3.26 7.34
CA ILE A 162 -0.41 2.41 8.00
C ILE A 162 -0.74 2.23 9.49
N THR A 163 -1.14 3.31 10.17
CA THR A 163 -1.51 3.27 11.59
C THR A 163 -2.75 2.39 11.80
N LEU A 164 -3.78 2.55 10.97
CA LEU A 164 -4.98 1.73 11.01
C LEU A 164 -4.68 0.25 10.76
N MET A 165 -3.89 -0.06 9.74
CA MET A 165 -3.46 -1.43 9.44
C MET A 165 -2.62 -2.01 10.59
N THR A 166 -1.75 -1.22 11.20
CA THR A 166 -0.94 -1.65 12.34
C THR A 166 -1.82 -1.98 13.55
N PHE A 167 -2.79 -1.13 13.89
CA PHE A 167 -3.75 -1.43 14.96
C PHE A 167 -4.56 -2.69 14.66
N PHE A 168 -4.98 -2.90 13.41
CA PHE A 168 -5.65 -4.13 13.00
C PHE A 168 -4.77 -5.37 13.21
N LEU A 169 -3.51 -5.34 12.76
CA LEU A 169 -2.57 -6.45 12.92
C LEU A 169 -2.23 -6.72 14.38
N LEU A 170 -2.07 -5.67 15.20
CA LEU A 170 -1.84 -5.80 16.64
C LEU A 170 -3.06 -6.41 17.34
N GLY A 171 -4.28 -5.98 16.99
CA GLY A 171 -5.51 -6.56 17.54
C GLY A 171 -5.69 -8.02 17.15
N ALA A 172 -5.49 -8.35 15.87
CA ALA A 172 -5.55 -9.72 15.37
C ALA A 172 -4.47 -10.62 16.01
N GLY A 173 -3.23 -10.13 16.12
CA GLY A 173 -2.13 -10.82 16.77
C GLY A 173 -2.39 -11.04 18.26
N MET A 174 -2.88 -10.02 18.97
CA MET A 174 -3.26 -10.13 20.37
C MET A 174 -4.35 -11.17 20.58
N MET A 175 -5.38 -11.18 19.72
CA MET A 175 -6.47 -12.15 19.81
C MET A 175 -5.98 -13.59 19.58
N THR A 176 -5.08 -13.78 18.61
CA THR A 176 -4.41 -15.08 18.38
C THR A 176 -3.55 -15.52 19.57
N LEU A 177 -2.81 -14.60 20.20
CA LEU A 177 -2.00 -14.91 21.39
C LEU A 177 -2.90 -15.29 22.58
N VAL A 178 -4.01 -14.59 22.79
CA VAL A 178 -4.99 -14.91 23.83
C VAL A 178 -5.57 -16.30 23.60
N GLY A 179 -6.05 -16.58 22.38
CA GLY A 179 -6.57 -17.89 22.01
C GLY A 179 -5.55 -19.03 22.13
N SER A 180 -4.26 -18.73 21.92
CA SER A 180 -3.18 -19.71 22.01
C SER A 180 -2.85 -20.08 23.45
N PHE A 181 -2.57 -19.08 24.30
CA PHE A 181 -1.95 -19.31 25.60
C PHE A 181 -2.93 -19.25 26.77
N PHE A 182 -3.97 -18.42 26.71
CA PHE A 182 -4.88 -18.17 27.84
C PHE A 182 -6.17 -18.98 27.80
N ARG A 183 -6.30 -19.88 26.81
CA ARG A 183 -7.45 -20.77 26.65
C ARG A 183 -7.11 -22.20 27.03
N GLY A 184 -7.86 -22.74 27.99
CA GLY A 184 -7.71 -24.11 28.48
C GLY A 184 -8.97 -24.96 28.27
N PRO A 185 -9.26 -25.94 29.16
CA PRO A 185 -10.38 -26.86 29.01
C PRO A 185 -11.73 -26.14 28.82
N GLY A 186 -12.50 -26.59 27.83
CA GLY A 186 -13.78 -25.97 27.43
C GLY A 186 -13.61 -24.59 26.76
N PHE A 187 -12.40 -24.25 26.32
CA PHE A 187 -12.03 -22.92 25.83
C PHE A 187 -12.28 -21.81 26.88
N ASN A 188 -12.22 -22.16 28.17
CA ASN A 188 -12.34 -21.22 29.26
C ASN A 188 -11.03 -20.45 29.47
N TRP A 189 -11.13 -19.31 30.15
CA TRP A 189 -9.97 -18.52 30.53
C TRP A 189 -9.18 -19.25 31.60
N VAL A 190 -7.87 -19.30 31.41
CA VAL A 190 -6.94 -20.04 32.25
C VAL A 190 -5.65 -19.22 32.39
N TRP A 191 -5.03 -19.26 33.58
CA TRP A 191 -3.76 -18.58 33.81
C TRP A 191 -2.60 -19.55 33.59
N PRO A 192 -1.74 -19.36 32.58
CA PRO A 192 -0.70 -20.32 32.22
C PRO A 192 0.25 -20.71 33.37
N TRP A 193 0.50 -19.78 34.28
CA TRP A 193 1.40 -19.95 35.41
C TRP A 193 0.75 -20.58 36.66
N VAL A 194 -0.58 -20.76 36.66
CA VAL A 194 -1.31 -21.43 37.75
C VAL A 194 -1.79 -22.81 37.29
N ASP A 195 -2.43 -22.84 36.12
CA ASP A 195 -3.17 -23.99 35.63
C ASP A 195 -2.42 -24.79 34.55
N GLY A 196 -1.28 -24.26 34.08
CA GLY A 196 -0.44 -24.86 33.04
C GLY A 196 -0.77 -24.40 31.62
N LEU A 197 0.03 -24.89 30.67
CA LEU A 197 -0.11 -24.59 29.24
C LEU A 197 -0.89 -25.68 28.52
N PHE A 198 -2.00 -25.29 27.88
CA PHE A 198 -2.87 -26.18 27.09
C PHE A 198 -2.63 -26.02 25.59
N PHE A 199 -1.40 -25.72 25.19
CA PHE A 199 -1.03 -25.44 23.81
C PHE A 199 -0.67 -26.74 23.11
N GLU A 200 -1.60 -27.28 22.33
CA GLU A 200 -1.35 -28.42 21.45
C GLU A 200 -1.36 -27.93 20.00
N LEU A 201 -0.23 -28.16 19.32
CA LEU A 201 -0.02 -27.87 17.90
C LEU A 201 -0.43 -29.07 17.04
#